data_AF-A0A4U5QUU8-F1
#
_entry.id   AF-A0A4U5QUU8-F1
#
_cell.length_a   1.000
_cell.length_b   1.000
_cell.length_c   1.000
_cell.angle_alpha   90.00
_cell.angle_beta   90.00
_cell.angle_gamma   90.00
#
_symmetry.space_group_name_H-M   'P 1'
#
loop_
_entity.id
_entity.type
_entity.pdbx_description
1 polymer ?
#
loop_
_entity_poly.entity_id
_entity_poly.type
_entity_poly.pdbx_seq_one_letter_code
_entity_poly.pdbx_strand_id
1 'polypeptide(L)'
;MVDSSDYQQKRLKKKRTLSSHEEKRQKPSKINRIDHDSAKEKDSKQETEEVAGPWRNLQLILSIQNREIHLQKKVELAYDFVNSREKGGGKDADVDRETVKVSRVVAFLNDWVQSLLISTDKKIEVDGEGVIEACLDYRCWAIFKFCLEESLRLQVSLSISRNLLRAIGCVARNVLSVLTVPSVRLKESFFTGSGFELYSVVLDCVSLVFLSHGGLSNENLDLWILVYSSGS
;
A
#
# COMPACT_ATOMS: atom_id res chain seq x y z
N MET A 1 -32.84 26.36 65.53
CA MET A 1 -31.64 25.55 65.82
C MET A 1 -30.48 26.14 65.04
N VAL A 2 -29.55 26.76 65.79
CA VAL A 2 -28.13 27.04 65.49
C VAL A 2 -27.84 27.83 64.21
N ASP A 3 -27.85 29.16 64.29
CA ASP A 3 -26.69 30.08 64.50
C ASP A 3 -25.84 30.28 63.22
N SER A 4 -25.94 31.45 62.54
CA SER A 4 -25.22 32.72 62.82
C SER A 4 -23.76 32.62 62.34
N SER A 5 -23.22 33.38 61.40
CA SER A 5 -23.03 34.84 61.29
C SER A 5 -22.15 35.03 60.04
N ASP A 6 -22.57 35.56 58.90
CA ASP A 6 -22.72 36.97 58.51
C ASP A 6 -21.49 37.90 58.65
N TYR A 7 -21.34 38.76 57.63
CA TYR A 7 -20.50 39.97 57.48
C TYR A 7 -19.04 39.95 56.92
N GLN A 8 -18.97 40.19 55.60
CA GLN A 8 -18.41 41.40 54.92
C GLN A 8 -16.89 41.75 54.94
N GLN A 9 -16.33 41.72 53.72
CA GLN A 9 -15.60 42.81 52.99
C GLN A 9 -14.15 43.30 53.32
N LYS A 10 -13.41 43.44 52.20
CA LYS A 10 -12.49 44.54 51.75
C LYS A 10 -10.95 44.39 51.86
N ARG A 11 -10.36 44.21 50.67
CA ARG A 11 -9.27 44.96 49.97
C ARG A 11 -8.08 45.54 50.78
N LEU A 12 -6.84 45.33 50.27
CA LEU A 12 -5.79 46.32 49.86
C LEU A 12 -4.40 45.64 49.82
N LYS A 13 -3.74 45.46 48.65
CA LYS A 13 -2.70 46.31 48.01
C LYS A 13 -1.34 46.47 48.73
N LYS A 14 -0.30 45.88 48.09
CA LYS A 14 0.98 46.49 47.63
C LYS A 14 2.21 46.56 48.59
N LYS A 15 3.39 46.37 47.95
CA LYS A 15 4.79 46.83 48.24
C LYS A 15 5.68 45.88 49.09
N ARG A 16 6.77 45.32 48.50
CA ARG A 16 8.17 45.87 48.33
C ARG A 16 8.98 45.75 49.64
N THR A 17 10.25 45.34 49.77
CA THR A 17 11.35 44.92 48.87
C THR A 17 12.55 44.47 49.74
N LEU A 18 13.46 43.67 49.16
CA LEU A 18 14.94 43.72 49.21
C LEU A 18 15.75 43.54 50.52
N SER A 19 16.68 42.58 50.45
CA SER A 19 18.14 42.76 50.61
C SER A 19 18.80 41.57 49.86
N SER A 20 19.49 41.69 48.71
CA SER A 20 20.73 42.43 48.33
C SER A 20 21.89 42.09 49.27
N HIS A 21 23.05 41.57 48.86
CA HIS A 21 23.92 41.90 47.71
C HIS A 21 24.54 40.62 47.07
N GLU A 22 24.65 40.44 45.74
CA GLU A 22 25.54 41.10 44.74
C GLU A 22 26.97 40.49 44.81
N GLU A 23 27.51 39.84 43.78
CA GLU A 23 28.08 40.37 42.52
C GLU A 23 28.63 39.12 41.74
N LYS A 24 28.83 39.01 40.41
CA LYS A 24 28.79 39.90 39.24
C LYS A 24 28.81 38.99 37.98
N ARG A 25 27.87 39.25 37.07
CA ARG A 25 27.91 39.26 35.59
C ARG A 25 29.05 38.52 34.84
N GLN A 26 28.68 37.76 33.79
CA GLN A 26 29.02 38.08 32.38
C GLN A 26 28.35 37.12 31.36
N LYS A 27 27.59 37.69 30.42
CA LYS A 27 27.41 37.27 28.99
C LYS A 27 28.11 38.38 28.17
N PRO A 28 28.51 38.26 26.88
CA PRO A 28 27.99 37.43 25.77
C PRO A 28 29.12 36.86 24.85
N SER A 29 28.88 36.21 23.70
CA SER A 29 28.87 36.88 22.37
C SER A 29 28.73 35.87 21.20
N LYS A 30 28.40 36.43 20.02
CA LYS A 30 28.12 35.81 18.72
C LYS A 30 29.36 35.81 17.79
N ILE A 31 29.39 34.83 16.87
CA ILE A 31 30.00 34.79 15.51
C ILE A 31 31.54 34.65 15.41
N ASN A 32 31.99 33.59 14.70
CA ASN A 32 32.84 33.70 13.51
C ASN A 32 32.79 32.41 12.66
N ARG A 33 32.45 32.58 11.38
CA ARG A 33 32.80 31.69 10.26
C ARG A 33 34.26 31.96 9.87
N ILE A 34 35.00 30.95 9.45
CA ILE A 34 35.96 30.97 8.33
C ILE A 34 36.20 29.51 7.91
N ASP A 35 36.01 29.27 6.61
CA ASP A 35 36.35 28.06 5.87
C ASP A 35 37.88 27.87 5.78
N HIS A 36 38.32 26.61 5.75
CA HIS A 36 39.39 26.23 4.83
C HIS A 36 39.28 24.74 4.47
N ASP A 37 38.98 24.50 3.19
CA ASP A 37 39.04 23.22 2.51
C ASP A 37 40.44 22.59 2.55
N SER A 38 40.50 21.27 2.73
CA SER A 38 41.25 20.37 1.84
C SER A 38 40.98 18.90 2.16
N ALA A 39 40.13 18.33 1.30
CA ALA A 39 40.14 16.95 0.80
C ALA A 39 40.98 15.89 1.54
N LYS A 40 40.29 14.94 2.18
CA LYS A 40 40.61 13.51 2.04
C LYS A 40 39.32 12.70 1.96
N GLU A 41 39.05 12.22 0.75
CA GLU A 41 38.19 11.10 0.45
C GLU A 41 38.52 9.92 1.36
N LYS A 42 37.53 9.46 2.12
CA LYS A 42 37.41 8.05 2.47
C LYS A 42 35.98 7.62 2.20
N ASP A 43 35.85 7.12 0.98
CA ASP A 43 34.83 6.22 0.49
C ASP A 43 34.47 5.21 1.59
N SER A 44 33.39 5.53 2.30
CA SER A 44 32.67 4.58 3.13
C SER A 44 31.36 4.41 2.40
N LYS A 45 31.30 3.40 1.52
CA LYS A 45 30.04 2.84 1.05
C LYS A 45 29.29 2.34 2.28
N GLN A 46 28.62 3.26 2.95
CA GLN A 46 27.50 2.95 3.80
C GLN A 46 26.39 2.63 2.81
N GLU A 47 26.22 1.33 2.54
CA GLU A 47 24.97 0.81 2.02
C GLU A 47 23.87 1.50 2.82
N THR A 48 23.14 2.38 2.13
CA THR A 48 21.95 2.97 2.68
C THR A 48 20.93 1.84 2.64
N GLU A 49 21.01 0.92 3.61
CA GLU A 49 19.80 0.33 4.15
C GLU A 49 19.01 1.54 4.65
N GLU A 50 18.17 2.07 3.76
CA GLU A 50 17.12 3.00 4.10
C GLU A 50 16.37 2.29 5.22
N VAL A 51 16.65 2.69 6.46
CA VAL A 51 15.83 2.32 7.61
C VAL A 51 14.48 2.86 7.23
N ALA A 52 13.62 2.00 6.67
CA ALA A 52 12.29 2.34 6.28
C ALA A 52 11.67 2.99 7.51
N GLY A 53 11.48 4.31 7.44
CA GLY A 53 10.95 5.04 8.57
C GLY A 53 9.57 4.47 8.92
N PRO A 54 8.99 4.84 10.06
CA PRO A 54 7.68 4.34 10.52
C PRO A 54 6.50 4.82 9.64
N TRP A 55 6.77 5.20 8.39
CA TRP A 55 5.89 5.86 7.46
C TRP A 55 5.76 5.10 6.14
N ARG A 56 6.46 3.99 5.92
CA ARG A 56 6.46 3.30 4.62
C ARG A 56 5.04 2.89 4.23
N ASN A 57 4.26 2.38 5.18
CA ASN A 57 2.85 2.03 4.96
C ASN A 57 1.98 3.24 4.60
N LEU A 58 2.19 4.37 5.28
CA LEU A 58 1.46 5.61 5.01
C LEU A 58 1.86 6.20 3.64
N GLN A 59 3.16 6.21 3.34
CA GLN A 59 3.72 6.75 2.12
C GLN A 59 3.17 6.01 0.90
N LEU A 60 3.04 4.67 0.97
CA LEU A 60 2.40 3.89 -0.09
C LEU A 60 0.95 4.35 -0.32
N ILE A 61 0.13 4.43 0.74
CA ILE A 61 -1.28 4.84 0.63
C ILE A 61 -1.38 6.24 0.01
N LEU A 62 -0.58 7.19 0.50
CA LEU A 62 -0.58 8.56 -0.01
C LEU A 62 -0.14 8.62 -1.48
N SER A 63 0.85 7.81 -1.87
CA SER A 63 1.33 7.75 -3.26
C SER A 63 0.25 7.20 -4.20
N ILE A 64 -0.48 6.17 -3.78
CA ILE A 64 -1.60 5.61 -4.55
C ILE A 64 -2.75 6.62 -4.66
N GLN A 65 -3.05 7.35 -3.59
CA GLN A 65 -4.10 8.36 -3.57
C GLN A 65 -3.75 9.64 -4.34
N ASN A 66 -2.46 9.93 -4.53
CA ASN A 66 -2.00 11.13 -5.22
C ASN A 66 -2.48 11.11 -6.68
N ARG A 67 -3.28 12.12 -7.08
CA ARG A 67 -3.85 12.21 -8.43
C ARG A 67 -2.81 12.58 -9.50
N GLU A 68 -1.67 13.13 -9.10
CA GLU A 68 -0.59 13.54 -10.00
C GLU A 68 0.28 12.36 -10.43
N ILE A 69 0.25 11.24 -9.69
CA ILE A 69 1.02 10.05 -10.03
C ILE A 69 0.21 9.21 -11.05
N HIS A 70 0.85 8.87 -12.17
CA HIS A 70 0.28 8.02 -13.19
C HIS A 70 -0.02 6.60 -12.68
N LEU A 71 -1.05 5.96 -13.24
CA LEU A 71 -1.52 4.65 -12.78
C LEU A 71 -0.41 3.58 -12.84
N GLN A 72 0.37 3.55 -13.92
CA GLN A 72 1.50 2.62 -14.08
C GLN A 72 2.47 2.72 -12.91
N LYS A 73 2.86 3.95 -12.53
CA LYS A 73 3.80 4.16 -11.42
C LYS A 73 3.20 3.76 -10.07
N LYS A 74 1.90 3.94 -9.87
CA LYS A 74 1.20 3.46 -8.66
C LYS A 74 1.21 1.95 -8.56
N VAL A 75 0.97 1.26 -9.67
CA VAL A 75 1.01 -0.21 -9.74
C VAL A 75 2.42 -0.70 -9.46
N GLU A 76 3.44 -0.08 -10.04
CA GLU A 76 4.84 -0.38 -9.77
C GLU A 76 5.19 -0.19 -8.28
N LEU A 77 4.88 0.97 -7.68
CA LEU A 77 5.13 1.24 -6.27
C LEU A 77 4.45 0.22 -5.34
N ALA A 78 3.19 -0.14 -5.63
CA ALA A 78 2.46 -1.14 -4.87
C ALA A 78 3.06 -2.54 -5.02
N TYR A 79 3.44 -2.91 -6.24
CA TYR A 79 4.05 -4.20 -6.53
C TYR A 79 5.42 -4.35 -5.86
N ASP A 80 6.26 -3.30 -5.91
CA ASP A 80 7.56 -3.28 -5.24
C ASP A 80 7.41 -3.36 -3.72
N PHE A 81 6.41 -2.67 -3.16
CA PHE A 81 6.08 -2.77 -1.74
C PHE A 81 5.70 -4.21 -1.33
N VAL A 82 4.88 -4.89 -2.13
CA VAL A 82 4.48 -6.28 -1.89
C VAL A 82 5.68 -7.22 -1.95
N ASN A 83 6.49 -7.13 -3.02
CA ASN A 83 7.66 -7.99 -3.22
C ASN A 83 8.72 -7.82 -2.13
N SER A 84 8.97 -6.57 -1.72
CA SER A 84 9.93 -6.29 -0.64
C SER A 84 9.46 -6.85 0.70
N ARG A 85 8.15 -7.02 0.89
CA ARG A 85 7.57 -7.59 2.11
C ARG A 85 7.57 -9.11 2.11
N GLU A 86 7.36 -9.75 0.95
CA GLU A 86 7.47 -11.20 0.78
C GLU A 86 8.92 -11.68 0.97
N LYS A 87 9.90 -10.96 0.40
CA LYS A 87 11.33 -11.25 0.57
C LYS A 87 11.85 -10.94 1.97
N GLY A 88 11.17 -10.05 2.70
CA GLY A 88 11.57 -9.54 4.01
C GLY A 88 11.38 -10.48 5.20
N GLY A 89 10.96 -11.73 4.98
CA GLY A 89 11.09 -12.85 5.91
C GLY A 89 10.94 -12.52 7.40
N GLY A 90 9.70 -12.30 7.85
CA GLY A 90 9.30 -12.58 9.23
C GLY A 90 10.15 -11.97 10.37
N LYS A 91 10.20 -10.65 10.48
CA LYS A 91 10.41 -10.01 11.79
C LYS A 91 9.22 -9.13 12.14
N ASP A 92 8.32 -9.70 12.94
CA ASP A 92 7.19 -9.04 13.59
C ASP A 92 7.58 -7.71 14.29
N ALA A 93 8.85 -7.56 14.65
CA ALA A 93 9.39 -6.37 15.31
C ALA A 93 9.33 -5.07 14.47
N ASP A 94 9.19 -5.16 13.15
CA ASP A 94 9.06 -3.98 12.27
C ASP A 94 7.59 -3.59 12.01
N VAL A 95 6.68 -4.57 12.09
CA VAL A 95 5.24 -4.36 11.85
C VAL A 95 4.61 -3.41 12.88
N ASP A 96 5.08 -3.47 14.13
CA ASP A 96 4.60 -2.63 15.23
C ASP A 96 5.22 -1.21 15.24
N ARG A 97 6.21 -0.94 14.38
CA ARG A 97 6.85 0.38 14.30
C ARG A 97 6.18 1.29 13.28
N GLU A 98 5.38 0.74 12.37
CA GLU A 98 4.68 1.50 11.34
C GLU A 98 3.51 2.31 11.91
N THR A 99 3.42 3.57 11.51
CA THR A 99 2.33 4.48 11.92
C THR A 99 0.98 3.97 11.42
N VAL A 100 0.96 3.36 10.24
CA VAL A 100 -0.22 2.71 9.68
C VAL A 100 -0.02 1.20 9.78
N LYS A 101 -0.92 0.53 10.50
CA LYS A 101 -0.89 -0.94 10.61
C LYS A 101 -1.01 -1.59 9.24
N VAL A 102 -0.31 -2.71 9.06
CA VAL A 102 -0.36 -3.51 7.84
C VAL A 102 -1.79 -3.90 7.48
N SER A 103 -2.63 -4.27 8.45
CA SER A 103 -4.04 -4.61 8.19
C SER A 103 -4.80 -3.50 7.46
N ARG A 104 -4.47 -2.24 7.76
CA ARG A 104 -5.06 -1.08 7.09
C ARG A 104 -4.54 -0.94 5.65
N VAL A 105 -3.26 -1.20 5.42
CA VAL A 105 -2.67 -1.22 4.07
C VAL A 105 -3.28 -2.33 3.23
N VAL A 106 -3.41 -3.53 3.78
CA VAL A 106 -4.00 -4.70 3.11
C VAL A 106 -5.45 -4.43 2.71
N ALA A 107 -6.27 -3.88 3.61
CA ALA A 107 -7.64 -3.50 3.27
C ALA A 107 -7.70 -2.41 2.19
N PHE A 108 -6.83 -1.39 2.28
CA PHE A 108 -6.77 -0.33 1.29
C PHE A 108 -6.34 -0.83 -0.09
N LEU A 109 -5.27 -1.63 -0.15
CA LEU A 109 -4.76 -2.21 -1.40
C LEU A 109 -5.78 -3.14 -2.03
N ASN A 110 -6.49 -3.95 -1.23
CA ASN A 110 -7.58 -4.80 -1.68
C ASN A 110 -8.65 -4.00 -2.43
N ASP A 111 -9.18 -2.95 -1.81
CA ASP A 111 -10.25 -2.16 -2.41
C ASP A 111 -9.74 -1.41 -3.66
N TRP A 112 -8.52 -0.87 -3.59
CA TRP A 112 -7.90 -0.16 -4.70
C TRP A 112 -7.64 -1.09 -5.90
N VAL A 113 -7.00 -2.24 -5.70
CA VAL A 113 -6.61 -3.15 -6.78
C VAL A 113 -7.83 -3.80 -7.43
N GLN A 114 -8.86 -4.15 -6.65
CA GLN A 114 -10.14 -4.60 -7.23
C GLN A 114 -10.77 -3.51 -8.09
N SER A 115 -10.69 -2.24 -7.69
CA SER A 115 -11.15 -1.13 -8.52
C SER A 115 -10.37 -1.01 -9.84
N LEU A 116 -9.13 -1.50 -9.91
CA LEU A 116 -8.34 -1.55 -11.15
C LEU A 116 -8.80 -2.72 -12.01
N LEU A 117 -8.81 -3.93 -11.44
CA LEU A 117 -9.14 -5.18 -12.12
C LEU A 117 -10.55 -5.16 -12.74
N ILE A 118 -11.51 -4.52 -12.07
CA ILE A 118 -12.92 -4.49 -12.50
C ILE A 118 -13.19 -3.41 -13.55
N SER A 119 -12.35 -2.38 -13.61
CA SER A 119 -12.58 -1.22 -14.47
C SER A 119 -12.00 -1.47 -15.86
N THR A 120 -12.87 -1.75 -16.83
CA THR A 120 -12.50 -1.99 -18.24
C THR A 120 -11.84 -0.77 -18.91
N ASP A 121 -12.03 0.43 -18.35
CA ASP A 121 -11.43 1.66 -18.87
C ASP A 121 -10.04 1.96 -18.28
N LYS A 122 -9.62 1.22 -17.24
CA LYS A 122 -8.33 1.46 -16.59
C LYS A 122 -7.25 0.72 -17.34
N LYS A 123 -6.60 1.52 -18.18
CA LYS A 123 -5.51 1.17 -19.06
C LYS A 123 -4.19 1.56 -18.41
N ILE A 124 -3.25 0.62 -18.36
CA ILE A 124 -1.91 0.79 -17.84
C ILE A 124 -0.99 0.94 -19.06
N GLU A 125 -0.35 2.10 -19.18
CA GLU A 125 0.75 2.26 -20.12
C GLU A 125 1.91 1.39 -19.65
N VAL A 126 2.53 0.66 -20.55
CA VAL A 126 3.78 -0.08 -20.30
C VAL A 126 4.82 0.53 -21.23
N ASP A 127 5.96 0.89 -20.65
CA ASP A 127 7.05 1.54 -21.37
C ASP A 127 7.51 0.61 -22.50
N GLY A 128 7.38 1.06 -23.75
CA GLY A 128 7.70 0.27 -24.96
C GLY A 128 6.64 -0.73 -25.43
N GLU A 129 5.71 -1.18 -24.59
CA GLU A 129 4.78 -2.29 -24.89
C GLU A 129 3.32 -1.85 -25.16
N GLY A 130 3.03 -0.55 -25.04
CA GLY A 130 1.71 0.00 -25.31
C GLY A 130 0.76 -0.06 -24.12
N VAL A 131 -0.55 -0.08 -24.37
CA VAL A 131 -1.58 0.10 -23.35
C VAL A 131 -2.25 -1.22 -23.01
N ILE A 132 -2.07 -1.70 -21.78
CA ILE A 132 -2.58 -2.98 -21.30
C ILE A 132 -3.79 -2.75 -20.37
N GLU A 133 -4.83 -3.55 -20.51
CA GLU A 133 -5.96 -3.52 -19.57
C GLU A 133 -5.49 -3.99 -18.19
N ALA A 134 -5.89 -3.31 -17.11
CA ALA A 134 -5.41 -3.66 -15.77
C ALA A 134 -5.73 -5.11 -15.35
N CYS A 135 -6.80 -5.73 -15.87
CA CYS A 135 -7.08 -7.16 -15.64
C CYS A 135 -6.08 -8.11 -16.31
N LEU A 136 -5.26 -7.63 -17.25
CA LEU A 136 -4.21 -8.41 -17.92
C LEU A 136 -2.81 -8.06 -17.40
N ASP A 137 -2.69 -7.14 -16.44
CA ASP A 137 -1.42 -6.85 -15.78
C ASP A 137 -1.20 -7.82 -14.61
N TYR A 138 -0.18 -8.66 -14.74
CA TYR A 138 0.25 -9.62 -13.70
C TYR A 138 0.43 -8.95 -12.34
N ARG A 139 0.98 -7.73 -12.29
CA ARG A 139 1.29 -7.02 -11.04
C ARG A 139 0.03 -6.71 -10.25
N CYS A 140 -1.06 -6.37 -10.93
CA CYS A 140 -2.35 -6.15 -10.28
C CYS A 140 -2.85 -7.41 -9.58
N TRP A 141 -2.72 -8.57 -10.21
CA TRP A 141 -3.10 -9.84 -9.58
C TRP A 141 -2.16 -10.26 -8.47
N ALA A 142 -0.85 -10.02 -8.58
CA ALA A 142 0.10 -10.27 -7.52
C ALA A 142 -0.19 -9.43 -6.26
N ILE A 143 -0.53 -8.14 -6.44
CA ILE A 143 -0.96 -7.27 -5.33
C ILE A 143 -2.24 -7.81 -4.69
N PHE A 144 -3.20 -8.27 -5.50
CA PHE A 144 -4.45 -8.85 -5.00
C PHE A 144 -4.20 -10.16 -4.23
N LYS A 145 -3.36 -11.05 -4.75
CA LYS A 145 -2.93 -12.29 -4.07
C LYS A 145 -2.35 -11.99 -2.70
N PHE A 146 -1.40 -11.06 -2.63
CA PHE A 146 -0.82 -10.62 -1.37
C PHE A 146 -1.87 -10.15 -0.37
N CYS A 147 -2.88 -9.39 -0.81
CA CYS A 147 -3.94 -8.95 0.08
C CYS A 147 -4.72 -10.14 0.65
N LEU A 148 -5.05 -11.13 -0.19
CA LEU A 148 -5.75 -12.34 0.24
C LEU A 148 -4.92 -13.15 1.25
N GLU A 149 -3.64 -13.38 0.96
CA GLU A 149 -2.73 -14.13 1.86
C GLU A 149 -2.52 -13.42 3.20
N GLU A 150 -2.26 -12.12 3.16
CA GLU A 150 -2.08 -11.33 4.38
C GLU A 150 -3.36 -11.21 5.19
N SER A 151 -4.53 -11.20 4.54
CA SER A 151 -5.82 -11.19 5.23
C SER A 151 -6.04 -12.45 6.05
N LEU A 152 -5.65 -13.61 5.50
CA LEU A 152 -5.66 -14.89 6.19
C LEU A 152 -4.67 -14.89 7.36
N ARG A 153 -3.44 -14.40 7.12
CA ARG A 153 -2.39 -14.34 8.15
C ARG A 153 -2.74 -13.42 9.30
N LEU A 154 -3.31 -12.25 9.01
CA LEU A 154 -3.67 -11.22 9.99
C LEU A 154 -5.09 -11.38 10.54
N GLN A 155 -5.86 -12.37 10.06
CA GLN A 155 -7.27 -12.59 10.40
C GLN A 155 -8.14 -11.34 10.21
N VAL A 156 -7.94 -10.65 9.09
CA VAL A 156 -8.70 -9.46 8.71
C VAL A 156 -9.69 -9.83 7.61
N SER A 157 -10.96 -9.48 7.77
CA SER A 157 -11.94 -9.68 6.70
C SER A 157 -11.71 -8.68 5.58
N LEU A 158 -11.59 -9.16 4.34
CA LEU A 158 -11.61 -8.33 3.15
C LEU A 158 -13.02 -8.24 2.56
N SER A 159 -13.27 -7.14 1.85
CA SER A 159 -14.45 -7.02 1.01
C SER A 159 -14.10 -7.49 -0.40
N ILE A 160 -14.77 -8.52 -0.90
CA ILE A 160 -14.59 -9.02 -2.27
C ILE A 160 -15.76 -8.57 -3.12
N SER A 161 -15.47 -7.79 -4.15
CA SER A 161 -16.46 -7.27 -5.08
C SER A 161 -17.07 -8.40 -5.90
N ARG A 162 -18.39 -8.37 -6.05
CA ARG A 162 -19.14 -9.32 -6.89
C ARG A 162 -18.67 -9.26 -8.35
N ASN A 163 -18.21 -8.10 -8.80
CA ASN A 163 -17.74 -7.86 -10.16
C ASN A 163 -16.33 -8.44 -10.44
N LEU A 164 -15.64 -9.02 -9.45
CA LEU A 164 -14.34 -9.66 -9.65
C LEU A 164 -14.40 -10.77 -10.72
N LEU A 165 -15.54 -11.44 -10.84
CA LEU A 165 -15.77 -12.44 -11.90
C LEU A 165 -15.62 -11.87 -13.31
N ARG A 166 -15.95 -10.58 -13.50
CA ARG A 166 -15.76 -9.91 -14.80
C ARG A 166 -14.28 -9.80 -15.15
N ALA A 167 -13.42 -9.51 -14.16
CA ALA A 167 -11.98 -9.46 -14.33
C ALA A 167 -11.41 -10.85 -14.64
N ILE A 168 -11.87 -11.89 -13.94
CA ILE A 168 -11.49 -13.28 -14.23
C ILE A 168 -11.94 -13.69 -15.65
N GLY A 169 -13.15 -13.31 -16.05
CA GLY A 169 -13.66 -13.52 -17.41
C GLY A 169 -12.90 -12.74 -18.49
N CYS A 170 -12.35 -11.56 -18.17
CA CYS A 170 -11.39 -10.84 -19.04
C CYS A 170 -10.15 -11.70 -19.30
N VAL A 171 -9.52 -12.20 -18.23
CA VAL A 171 -8.33 -13.07 -18.31
C VAL A 171 -8.62 -14.35 -19.09
N ALA A 172 -9.73 -15.03 -18.80
CA ALA A 172 -10.13 -16.26 -19.47
C ALA A 172 -10.35 -16.07 -20.98
N ARG A 173 -11.01 -14.96 -21.38
CA ARG A 173 -11.17 -14.62 -22.81
C ARG A 173 -9.83 -14.32 -23.48
N ASN A 174 -8.91 -13.69 -22.77
CA ASN A 174 -7.56 -13.46 -23.29
C ASN A 174 -6.81 -14.79 -23.52
N VAL A 175 -6.84 -15.73 -22.58
CA VAL A 175 -6.30 -17.10 -22.79
C VAL A 175 -6.91 -17.74 -24.01
N LEU A 176 -8.25 -17.75 -24.09
CA LEU A 176 -8.97 -18.40 -25.16
C LEU A 176 -8.58 -17.80 -26.51
N SER A 177 -8.48 -16.47 -26.59
CA SER A 177 -8.06 -15.78 -27.81
C SER A 177 -6.69 -16.27 -28.27
N VAL A 178 -5.71 -16.41 -27.38
CA VAL A 178 -4.37 -16.91 -27.70
C VAL A 178 -4.39 -18.39 -28.11
N LEU A 179 -5.18 -19.21 -27.43
CA LEU A 179 -5.32 -20.64 -27.74
C LEU A 179 -5.97 -20.92 -29.10
N THR A 180 -6.86 -20.04 -29.55
CA THR A 180 -7.54 -20.17 -30.84
C THR A 180 -6.67 -19.74 -32.03
N VAL A 181 -5.54 -19.06 -31.80
CA VAL A 181 -4.61 -18.70 -32.87
C VAL A 181 -3.91 -19.98 -33.38
N PRO A 182 -3.91 -20.28 -34.70
CA PRO A 182 -3.26 -21.47 -35.26
C PRO A 182 -1.73 -21.51 -35.12
N SER A 183 -1.12 -20.49 -34.51
CA SER A 183 0.33 -20.32 -34.40
C SER A 183 0.88 -21.02 -33.15
N VAL A 184 1.56 -22.14 -33.37
CA VAL A 184 2.24 -22.90 -32.30
C VAL A 184 3.28 -22.05 -31.58
N ARG A 185 4.04 -21.21 -32.31
CA ARG A 185 5.06 -20.34 -31.71
C ARG A 185 4.46 -19.31 -30.75
N LEU A 186 3.31 -18.73 -31.11
CA LEU A 186 2.63 -17.73 -30.29
C LEU A 186 2.08 -18.35 -29.00
N LYS A 187 1.56 -19.58 -29.11
CA LYS A 187 1.10 -20.38 -27.98
C LYS A 187 2.26 -20.78 -27.06
N GLU A 188 3.39 -21.20 -27.62
CA GLU A 188 4.57 -21.58 -26.85
C GLU A 188 5.18 -20.38 -26.10
N SER A 189 5.31 -19.22 -26.76
CA SER A 189 5.80 -17.99 -26.11
C SER A 189 4.89 -17.50 -24.98
N PHE A 190 3.59 -17.74 -25.09
CA PHE A 190 2.63 -17.35 -24.08
C PHE A 190 2.71 -18.20 -22.82
N PHE A 191 2.90 -19.52 -22.97
CA PHE A 191 3.02 -20.46 -21.85
C PHE A 191 4.42 -20.55 -21.24
N THR A 192 5.43 -19.90 -21.85
CA THR A 192 6.81 -19.84 -21.33
C THR A 192 7.20 -18.46 -20.79
N GLY A 193 6.32 -17.45 -20.91
CA GLY A 193 6.58 -16.07 -20.48
C GLY A 193 5.59 -15.54 -19.42
N SER A 194 5.49 -14.21 -19.32
CA SER A 194 4.64 -13.48 -18.36
C SER A 194 3.15 -13.82 -18.44
N GLY A 195 2.68 -14.32 -19.58
CA GLY A 195 1.31 -14.85 -19.73
C GLY A 195 1.05 -16.01 -18.76
N PHE A 196 1.96 -16.98 -18.67
CA PHE A 196 1.83 -18.10 -17.73
C PHE A 196 1.76 -17.65 -16.27
N GLU A 197 2.60 -16.66 -15.90
CA GLU A 197 2.61 -16.09 -14.56
C GLU A 197 1.28 -15.43 -14.21
N LEU A 198 0.67 -14.69 -15.15
CA LEU A 198 -0.67 -14.12 -15.01
C LEU A 198 -1.72 -15.20 -14.71
N TYR A 199 -1.75 -16.30 -15.46
CA TYR A 199 -2.76 -17.34 -15.23
C TYR A 199 -2.57 -18.05 -13.92
N SER A 200 -1.31 -18.34 -13.55
CA SER A 200 -0.99 -18.97 -12.28
C SER A 200 -1.46 -18.09 -11.11
N VAL A 201 -1.13 -16.80 -11.12
CA VAL A 201 -1.50 -15.89 -10.02
C VAL A 201 -3.01 -15.66 -9.94
N VAL A 202 -3.70 -15.60 -11.09
CA VAL A 202 -5.16 -15.47 -11.13
C VAL A 202 -5.81 -16.71 -10.52
N LEU A 203 -5.32 -17.91 -10.87
CA LEU A 203 -5.85 -19.15 -10.33
C LEU A 203 -5.62 -19.26 -8.81
N ASP A 204 -4.44 -18.84 -8.33
CA ASP A 204 -4.16 -18.75 -6.90
C ASP A 204 -5.12 -17.79 -6.20
N CYS A 205 -5.35 -16.60 -6.77
CA CYS A 205 -6.30 -15.63 -6.22
C CYS A 205 -7.73 -16.20 -6.13
N VAL A 206 -8.19 -16.86 -7.20
CA VAL A 206 -9.50 -17.50 -7.23
C VAL A 206 -9.59 -18.54 -6.12
N SER A 207 -8.60 -19.41 -6.01
CA SER A 207 -8.52 -20.44 -4.97
C SER A 207 -8.58 -19.83 -3.57
N LEU A 208 -7.79 -18.79 -3.32
CA LEU A 208 -7.76 -18.07 -2.04
C LEU A 208 -9.11 -17.43 -1.70
N VAL A 209 -9.79 -16.79 -2.65
CA VAL A 209 -11.13 -16.20 -2.44
C VAL A 209 -12.15 -17.27 -2.04
N PHE A 210 -12.11 -18.45 -2.68
CA PHE A 210 -13.01 -19.55 -2.33
C PHE A 210 -12.71 -20.14 -0.95
N LEU A 211 -11.44 -20.21 -0.56
CA LEU A 211 -11.00 -20.72 0.74
C LEU A 211 -11.33 -19.75 1.90
N SER A 212 -11.19 -18.44 1.69
CA SER A 212 -11.31 -17.43 2.76
C SER A 212 -12.73 -16.88 2.95
N HIS A 213 -13.55 -16.88 1.90
CA HIS A 213 -14.87 -16.22 1.92
C HIS A 213 -16.07 -17.18 1.75
N GLY A 214 -15.89 -18.48 1.99
CA GLY A 214 -17.01 -19.42 2.13
C GLY A 214 -17.86 -19.57 0.87
N GLY A 215 -17.22 -19.57 -0.31
CA GLY A 215 -17.89 -19.67 -1.59
C GLY A 215 -18.62 -18.38 -1.97
N LEU A 216 -18.25 -17.79 -3.10
CA LEU A 216 -19.03 -16.73 -3.72
C LEU A 216 -20.52 -17.11 -3.69
N SER A 217 -21.38 -16.26 -3.11
CA SER A 217 -22.84 -16.46 -3.08
C SER A 217 -23.34 -16.97 -4.44
N ASN A 218 -24.27 -17.94 -4.44
CA ASN A 218 -24.85 -18.60 -5.63
C ASN A 218 -25.20 -17.62 -6.78
N GLU A 219 -25.58 -16.39 -6.44
CA GLU A 219 -25.87 -15.29 -7.38
C GLU A 219 -24.73 -15.01 -8.39
N ASN A 220 -23.47 -15.35 -8.04
CA ASN A 220 -22.30 -15.10 -8.88
C ASN A 220 -22.01 -16.27 -9.84
N LEU A 221 -22.50 -17.49 -9.58
CA LEU A 221 -22.40 -18.62 -10.51
C LEU A 221 -23.19 -18.38 -11.79
N ASP A 222 -24.31 -17.66 -11.71
CA ASP A 222 -25.11 -17.28 -12.87
C ASP A 222 -24.30 -16.46 -13.89
N LEU A 223 -23.35 -15.64 -13.43
CA LEU A 223 -22.42 -14.92 -14.33
C LEU A 223 -21.44 -15.85 -15.04
N TRP A 224 -21.01 -16.95 -14.42
CA TRP A 224 -20.18 -17.97 -15.08
C TRP A 224 -20.96 -18.71 -16.16
N ILE A 225 -22.23 -19.04 -15.89
CA ILE A 225 -23.13 -19.68 -16.86
C ILE A 225 -23.34 -18.75 -18.06
N LEU A 226 -23.57 -17.46 -17.83
CA LEU A 226 -23.74 -16.46 -18.90
C LEU A 226 -22.46 -16.26 -19.72
N VAL A 227 -21.29 -16.22 -19.09
CA VAL A 227 -20.00 -16.11 -19.81
C VAL A 227 -19.76 -17.35 -20.69
N TYR A 228 -20.19 -18.53 -20.25
CA TYR A 228 -20.12 -19.75 -21.06
C TYR A 228 -21.15 -19.79 -22.19
N SER A 229 -22.38 -19.32 -21.95
CA SER A 229 -23.47 -19.35 -22.93
C SER A 229 -23.42 -18.23 -23.97
N SER A 230 -22.63 -17.19 -23.75
CA SER A 230 -22.45 -16.09 -24.71
C SER A 230 -21.39 -16.37 -25.78
N GLY A 231 -20.74 -17.55 -25.73
CA GLY A 231 -19.69 -17.98 -26.65
C GLY A 231 -20.06 -19.17 -27.55
N SER A 232 -21.35 -19.49 -27.69
CA SER A 232 -21.88 -20.48 -28.65
C SER A 232 -22.59 -19.80 -29.81
#